data_AF-A0A0G0NY60-F1
#
_entry.id   AF-A0A0G0NY60-F1
#
_cell.length_a   1.000
_cell.length_b   1.000
_cell.length_c   1.000
_cell.angle_alpha   90.00
_cell.angle_beta   90.00
_cell.angle_gamma   90.00
#
_symmetry.space_group_name_H-M   'P 1'
#
loop_
_entity.id
_entity.type
_entity.pdbx_description
1 polymer ?
#
loop_
_entity_poly.entity_id
_entity_poly.type
_entity_poly.pdbx_seq_one_letter_code
_entity_poly.pdbx_strand_id
1 'polypeptide(L)'
;MEWVKRVDGFFLSFFTNISHKFYRLTGYSNFFLAKLAVCVMVASVMVVIFNYWFPGILSYQSSLIQVAICGLISMFCLFDMVRCDKAEKSAFNDERVRMFHPLYYSPVNRLLWIFLASLMILAVPFIIANNKGYLVFKALDLAFAPAFATFKYFISVDPPSSGKSKIREWCESFSAGFRKLAPMKVNS
;
A
#
# COMPACT_ATOMS: atom_id res chain seq x y z
N MET A 1 -4.98 23.34 -16.16
CA MET A 1 -4.24 22.10 -15.80
C MET A 1 -3.11 22.33 -14.78
N GLU A 2 -2.53 23.53 -14.65
CA GLU A 2 -1.42 23.75 -13.70
C GLU A 2 -1.79 23.51 -12.24
N TRP A 3 -2.99 23.93 -11.81
CA TRP A 3 -3.48 23.67 -10.46
C TRP A 3 -3.54 22.18 -10.11
N VAL A 4 -4.04 21.35 -11.02
CA VAL A 4 -4.09 19.89 -10.89
C VAL A 4 -2.67 19.34 -10.65
N LYS A 5 -1.69 19.80 -11.42
CA LYS A 5 -0.29 19.38 -11.25
C LYS A 5 0.31 19.85 -9.92
N ARG A 6 -0.02 21.05 -9.45
CA ARG A 6 0.46 21.56 -8.14
C ARG A 6 -0.08 20.74 -6.98
N VAL A 7 -1.38 20.48 -6.96
CA VAL A 7 -2.03 19.69 -5.89
C VAL A 7 -1.53 18.25 -5.91
N ASP A 8 -1.50 17.62 -7.08
CA ASP A 8 -0.97 16.26 -7.23
C ASP A 8 0.52 16.19 -6.83
N GLY A 9 1.31 17.21 -7.16
CA GLY A 9 2.71 17.33 -6.74
C GLY A 9 2.89 17.44 -5.22
N PHE A 10 1.97 18.10 -4.51
CA PHE A 10 1.98 18.15 -3.04
C PHE A 10 1.77 16.75 -2.44
N PHE A 11 0.76 16.01 -2.90
CA PHE A 11 0.53 14.64 -2.47
C PHE A 11 1.69 13.73 -2.84
N LEU A 12 2.22 13.85 -4.05
CA LEU A 12 3.38 13.06 -4.47
C LEU A 12 4.59 13.33 -3.59
N SER A 13 4.88 14.59 -3.26
CA SER A 13 5.97 14.96 -2.33
C SER A 13 5.77 14.34 -0.94
N PHE A 14 4.54 14.36 -0.43
CA PHE A 14 4.19 13.71 0.84
C PHE A 14 4.49 12.20 0.82
N PHE A 15 4.01 11.48 -0.20
CA PHE A 15 4.27 10.04 -0.35
C PHE A 15 5.75 9.72 -0.61
N THR A 16 6.46 10.56 -1.36
CA THR A 16 7.91 10.46 -1.55
C THR A 16 8.64 10.56 -0.21
N ASN A 17 8.30 11.56 0.60
CA ASN A 17 8.92 11.74 1.92
C ASN A 17 8.68 10.56 2.85
N ILE A 18 7.45 10.02 2.87
CA ILE A 18 7.13 8.81 3.66
C ILE A 18 7.93 7.63 3.16
N SER A 19 7.90 7.36 1.85
CA SER A 19 8.60 6.25 1.23
C SER A 19 10.11 6.30 1.50
N HIS A 20 10.73 7.45 1.31
CA HIS A 20 12.18 7.61 1.51
C HIS A 20 12.55 7.50 2.99
N LYS A 21 11.74 8.02 3.91
CA LYS A 21 11.93 7.80 5.36
C LYS A 21 11.80 6.32 5.71
N PHE A 22 10.79 5.64 5.18
CA PHE A 22 10.58 4.21 5.39
C PHE A 22 11.75 3.38 4.84
N TYR A 23 12.20 3.65 3.62
CA TYR A 23 13.37 3.01 3.03
C TYR A 23 14.64 3.21 3.85
N ARG A 24 14.92 4.44 4.31
CA ARG A 24 16.07 4.71 5.17
C ARG A 24 16.04 3.92 6.46
N LEU A 25 14.85 3.66 7.01
CA LEU A 25 14.69 2.84 8.21
C LEU A 25 14.85 1.36 7.87
N THR A 26 14.03 0.83 6.97
CA THR A 26 13.83 -0.61 6.80
C THR A 26 14.63 -1.23 5.65
N GLY A 27 15.06 -0.43 4.69
CA GLY A 27 15.68 -0.88 3.43
C GLY A 27 14.68 -1.38 2.39
N TYR A 28 13.37 -1.36 2.68
CA TYR A 28 12.34 -1.75 1.72
C TYR A 28 11.87 -0.57 0.88
N SER A 29 11.62 -0.84 -0.40
CA SER A 29 11.28 0.17 -1.42
C SER A 29 9.85 0.70 -1.29
N ASN A 30 9.52 1.74 -2.08
CA ASN A 30 8.14 2.19 -2.28
C ASN A 30 7.21 1.08 -2.78
N PHE A 31 7.73 0.11 -3.54
CA PHE A 31 6.93 -1.01 -4.04
C PHE A 31 6.51 -1.97 -2.92
N PHE A 32 7.28 -2.08 -1.84
CA PHE A 32 6.83 -2.80 -0.65
C PHE A 32 5.61 -2.13 0.00
N LEU A 33 5.64 -0.80 0.13
CA LEU A 33 4.49 -0.04 0.64
C LEU A 33 3.29 -0.11 -0.31
N ALA A 34 3.52 -0.11 -1.62
CA ALA A 34 2.49 -0.34 -2.62
C ALA A 34 1.84 -1.73 -2.46
N LYS A 35 2.64 -2.78 -2.20
CA LYS A 35 2.12 -4.13 -1.90
C LYS A 35 1.25 -4.15 -0.65
N LEU A 36 1.63 -3.46 0.41
CA LEU A 36 0.79 -3.34 1.62
C LEU A 36 -0.56 -2.68 1.30
N ALA A 37 -0.57 -1.64 0.47
CA ALA A 37 -1.81 -1.03 0.02
C ALA A 37 -2.66 -2.01 -0.79
N VAL A 38 -2.05 -2.84 -1.66
CA VAL A 38 -2.74 -3.91 -2.37
C VAL A 38 -3.35 -4.94 -1.42
N CYS A 39 -2.63 -5.34 -0.36
CA CYS A 39 -3.18 -6.24 0.65
C CYS A 39 -4.43 -5.66 1.33
N VAL A 40 -4.44 -4.35 1.64
CA VAL A 40 -5.63 -3.68 2.19
C VAL A 40 -6.78 -3.67 1.18
N MET A 41 -6.51 -3.42 -0.11
CA MET A 41 -7.53 -3.50 -1.16
C MET A 41 -8.12 -4.91 -1.26
N VAL A 42 -7.29 -5.95 -1.26
CA VAL A 42 -7.75 -7.35 -1.30
C VAL A 42 -8.57 -7.68 -0.05
N ALA A 43 -8.12 -7.28 1.14
CA ALA A 43 -8.87 -7.49 2.37
C ALA A 43 -10.25 -6.82 2.31
N SER A 44 -10.33 -5.59 1.81
CA SER A 44 -11.59 -4.87 1.60
C SER A 44 -12.55 -5.62 0.68
N VAL A 45 -12.06 -6.11 -0.46
CA VAL A 45 -12.87 -6.88 -1.41
C VAL A 45 -13.31 -8.23 -0.84
N MET A 46 -12.43 -8.88 -0.07
CA MET A 46 -12.76 -10.14 0.61
C MET A 46 -13.86 -9.98 1.64
N VAL A 47 -14.00 -8.81 2.29
CA VAL A 47 -15.11 -8.55 3.20
C VAL A 47 -16.46 -8.63 2.46
N VAL A 48 -16.55 -8.07 1.25
CA VAL A 48 -17.79 -8.12 0.44
C VAL A 48 -18.13 -9.56 0.04
N ILE A 49 -17.12 -10.34 -0.35
CA ILE A 49 -17.27 -11.76 -0.71
C ILE A 49 -17.69 -12.56 0.52
N PHE A 50 -17.03 -12.35 1.66
CA PHE A 50 -17.30 -13.06 2.90
C PHE A 50 -18.72 -12.77 3.41
N ASN A 51 -19.19 -11.52 3.30
CA ASN A 51 -20.55 -11.12 3.65
C ASN A 51 -21.64 -11.76 2.76
N TYR A 52 -21.31 -12.22 1.55
CA TYR A 52 -22.24 -12.99 0.72
C TYR A 52 -22.48 -14.40 1.29
N TRP A 53 -21.41 -15.08 1.69
CA TRP A 53 -21.46 -16.44 2.24
C TRP A 53 -21.97 -16.47 3.69
N PHE A 54 -21.67 -15.41 4.45
CA PHE A 54 -22.06 -15.25 5.85
C PHE A 54 -22.85 -13.95 6.01
N PRO A 55 -24.16 -13.97 5.69
CA PRO A 55 -25.00 -12.77 5.79
C PRO A 55 -25.08 -12.29 7.25
N GLY A 56 -25.05 -10.97 7.44
CA GLY A 56 -25.14 -10.32 8.75
C GLY A 56 -23.83 -9.78 9.31
N ILE A 57 -22.71 -9.94 8.59
CA ILE A 57 -21.42 -9.32 8.94
C ILE A 57 -21.45 -7.82 8.65
N LEU A 58 -21.93 -7.46 7.46
CA LEU A 58 -22.24 -6.09 7.08
C LEU A 58 -23.73 -5.82 7.27
N SER A 59 -24.08 -4.54 7.32
CA SER A 59 -25.47 -4.09 7.47
C SER A 59 -26.33 -4.25 6.21
N TYR A 60 -25.70 -4.64 5.10
CA TYR A 60 -26.34 -4.91 3.83
C TYR A 60 -25.92 -6.31 3.36
N GLN A 61 -26.75 -6.93 2.53
CA GLN A 61 -26.42 -8.21 1.93
C GLN A 61 -25.73 -7.98 0.59
N SER A 62 -24.57 -8.61 0.40
CA SER A 62 -23.86 -8.56 -0.87
C SER A 62 -24.67 -9.28 -1.94
N SER A 63 -24.75 -8.74 -3.16
CA SER A 63 -25.40 -9.42 -4.29
C SER A 63 -24.41 -10.30 -5.07
N LEU A 64 -24.92 -11.29 -5.82
CA LEU A 64 -24.08 -12.15 -6.67
C LEU A 64 -23.27 -11.31 -7.69
N ILE A 65 -23.89 -10.25 -8.23
CA ILE A 65 -23.22 -9.33 -9.17
C ILE A 65 -22.06 -8.61 -8.49
N GLN A 66 -22.25 -8.13 -7.25
CA GLN A 66 -21.19 -7.48 -6.49
C GLN A 66 -20.02 -8.44 -6.23
N VAL A 67 -20.32 -9.69 -5.87
CA VAL A 67 -19.30 -10.73 -5.65
C VAL A 67 -18.52 -11.01 -6.94
N ALA A 68 -19.20 -11.11 -8.09
CA ALA A 68 -18.54 -11.32 -9.37
C ALA A 68 -17.59 -10.15 -9.73
N ILE A 69 -18.03 -8.91 -9.54
CA ILE A 69 -17.20 -7.71 -9.76
C ILE A 69 -16.01 -7.70 -8.79
N CYS A 70 -16.24 -8.00 -7.51
CA CYS A 70 -15.20 -8.12 -6.49
C CYS A 70 -14.17 -9.21 -6.84
N GLY A 71 -14.61 -10.34 -7.41
CA GLY A 71 -13.73 -11.38 -7.93
C GLY A 71 -12.80 -10.85 -9.03
N LEU A 72 -13.33 -10.10 -9.99
CA LEU A 72 -12.54 -9.48 -11.06
C LEU A 72 -11.54 -8.45 -10.49
N ILE A 73 -11.98 -7.59 -9.56
CA ILE A 73 -11.11 -6.61 -8.90
C ILE A 73 -9.98 -7.31 -8.14
N SER A 74 -10.27 -8.43 -7.47
CA SER A 74 -9.25 -9.22 -6.76
C SER A 74 -8.19 -9.75 -7.71
N MET A 75 -8.58 -10.23 -8.90
CA MET A 75 -7.63 -10.65 -9.93
C MET A 75 -6.73 -9.49 -10.38
N PHE A 76 -7.28 -8.30 -10.61
CA PHE A 76 -6.47 -7.11 -10.93
C PHE A 76 -5.50 -6.76 -9.81
N CYS A 77 -5.93 -6.84 -8.54
CA CYS A 77 -5.05 -6.60 -7.39
C CYS A 77 -3.88 -7.60 -7.36
N LEU A 78 -4.12 -8.88 -7.63
CA LEU A 78 -3.06 -9.89 -7.70
C LEU A 78 -2.07 -9.60 -8.85
N PHE A 79 -2.56 -9.20 -10.03
CA PHE A 79 -1.68 -8.78 -11.12
C PHE A 79 -0.82 -7.58 -10.76
N ASP A 80 -1.39 -6.58 -10.08
CA ASP A 80 -0.66 -5.40 -9.63
C ASP A 80 0.36 -5.75 -8.53
N MET A 81 0.08 -6.75 -7.68
CA MET A 81 1.05 -7.28 -6.71
C MET A 81 2.26 -7.92 -7.41
N VAL A 82 2.03 -8.75 -8.43
CA VAL A 82 3.10 -9.34 -9.26
C VAL A 82 3.91 -8.27 -9.98
N ARG A 83 3.27 -7.20 -10.46
CA ARG A 83 3.97 -6.05 -11.06
C ARG A 83 4.82 -5.29 -10.05
N CYS A 84 4.36 -5.13 -8.82
CA CYS A 84 5.16 -4.52 -7.76
C CYS A 84 6.42 -5.34 -7.48
N ASP A 85 6.33 -6.68 -7.44
CA ASP A 85 7.51 -7.54 -7.25
C ASP A 85 8.51 -7.43 -8.40
N LYS A 86 8.02 -7.35 -9.64
CA LYS A 86 8.88 -7.13 -10.81
C LYS A 86 9.54 -5.75 -10.78
N ALA A 87 8.79 -4.71 -10.41
CA ALA A 87 9.27 -3.34 -10.35
C ALA A 87 10.31 -3.16 -9.23
N GLU A 88 10.10 -3.83 -8.09
CA GLU A 88 11.08 -3.87 -7.00
C GLU A 88 12.40 -4.48 -7.47
N LYS A 89 12.36 -5.65 -8.13
CA LYS A 89 13.57 -6.29 -8.68
C LYS A 89 14.29 -5.42 -9.72
N SER A 90 13.54 -4.77 -10.60
CA SER A 90 14.08 -3.91 -11.66
C SER A 90 14.68 -2.61 -11.11
N ALA A 91 14.08 -2.03 -10.06
CA ALA A 91 14.64 -0.88 -9.35
C ALA A 91 16.00 -1.20 -8.69
N PHE A 92 16.22 -2.43 -8.21
CA PHE A 92 17.53 -2.87 -7.73
C PHE A 92 18.58 -2.98 -8.85
N ASN A 93 18.15 -3.19 -10.09
CA ASN A 93 19.01 -3.29 -11.26
C ASN A 93 19.17 -1.95 -12.00
N ASP A 94 18.72 -0.82 -11.41
CA ASP A 94 18.71 0.53 -12.01
C ASP A 94 17.95 0.65 -13.35
N GLU A 95 17.15 -0.35 -13.72
CA GLU A 95 16.29 -0.31 -14.90
C GLU A 95 14.98 0.41 -14.57
N ARG A 96 14.82 1.65 -15.01
CA ARG A 96 13.58 2.41 -14.80
C ARG A 96 12.49 2.03 -15.81
N VAL A 97 11.96 0.82 -15.70
CA VAL A 97 10.85 0.37 -16.56
C VAL A 97 9.52 0.72 -15.92
N ARG A 98 8.68 1.49 -16.64
CA ARG A 98 7.28 1.70 -16.23
C ARG A 98 6.49 0.41 -16.40
N MET A 99 6.23 -0.29 -15.29
CA MET A 99 5.56 -1.59 -15.31
C MET A 99 4.03 -1.53 -15.18
N PHE A 100 3.47 -0.34 -14.94
CA PHE A 100 2.06 -0.13 -14.66
C PHE A 100 1.35 0.61 -15.80
N HIS A 101 0.03 0.44 -15.89
CA HIS A 101 -0.79 1.10 -16.89
C HIS A 101 -0.69 2.65 -16.81
N PRO A 102 -0.62 3.38 -17.94
CA PRO A 102 -0.45 4.85 -17.95
C PRO A 102 -1.46 5.62 -17.10
N LEU A 103 -2.70 5.11 -17.01
CA LEU A 103 -3.75 5.72 -16.20
C LEU A 103 -3.39 5.82 -14.71
N TYR A 104 -2.54 4.94 -14.19
CA TYR A 104 -2.08 5.01 -12.80
C TYR A 104 -1.23 6.24 -12.51
N TYR A 105 -0.53 6.73 -13.53
CA TYR A 105 0.34 7.90 -13.43
C TYR A 105 -0.37 9.22 -13.74
N SER A 106 -1.63 9.17 -14.17
CA SER A 106 -2.40 10.36 -14.53
C SER A 106 -2.74 11.18 -13.26
N PRO A 107 -2.32 12.46 -13.18
CA PRO A 107 -2.63 13.34 -12.05
C PRO A 107 -4.14 13.48 -11.80
N VAL A 108 -4.93 13.56 -12.88
CA VAL A 108 -6.40 13.67 -12.79
C VAL A 108 -6.98 12.42 -12.13
N ASN A 109 -6.51 11.24 -12.54
CA ASN A 109 -6.97 9.98 -11.97
C ASN A 109 -6.56 9.84 -10.50
N ARG A 110 -5.32 10.19 -10.13
CA ARG A 110 -4.88 10.14 -8.73
C ARG A 110 -5.70 11.05 -7.83
N LEU A 111 -5.94 12.29 -8.26
CA LEU A 111 -6.75 13.24 -7.48
C LEU A 111 -8.21 12.84 -7.38
N LEU A 112 -8.80 12.24 -8.42
CA LEU A 112 -10.15 11.67 -8.36
C LEU A 112 -10.25 10.62 -7.24
N TRP A 113 -9.27 9.74 -7.13
CA TRP A 113 -9.26 8.71 -6.09
C TRP A 113 -8.96 9.25 -4.69
N ILE A 114 -8.18 10.33 -4.56
CA ILE A 114 -8.07 11.07 -3.29
C ILE A 114 -9.43 11.67 -2.89
N PHE A 115 -10.14 12.28 -3.84
CA PHE A 115 -11.46 12.85 -3.58
C PHE A 115 -12.44 11.78 -3.11
N LEU A 116 -12.51 10.64 -3.81
CA LEU A 116 -13.33 9.49 -3.41
C LEU A 116 -12.92 8.93 -2.04
N ALA A 117 -11.61 8.80 -1.76
CA ALA A 117 -11.11 8.37 -0.46
C ALA A 117 -11.53 9.32 0.67
N SER A 118 -11.47 10.63 0.41
CA SER A 118 -11.87 11.66 1.37
C SER A 118 -13.36 11.58 1.69
N LEU A 119 -14.20 11.39 0.67
CA LEU A 119 -15.63 11.16 0.86
C LEU A 119 -15.92 9.91 1.69
N MET A 120 -15.22 8.81 1.42
CA MET A 120 -15.36 7.56 2.19
C MET A 120 -14.99 7.75 3.66
N ILE A 121 -13.90 8.47 3.95
CA ILE A 121 -13.47 8.77 5.33
C ILE A 121 -14.51 9.63 6.04
N LEU A 122 -15.05 10.65 5.37
CA LEU A 122 -16.10 11.51 5.94
C LEU A 122 -17.41 10.75 6.18
N ALA A 123 -17.68 9.69 5.43
CA ALA A 123 -18.85 8.83 5.62
C ALA A 123 -18.70 7.86 6.81
N VAL A 124 -17.48 7.59 7.29
CA VAL A 124 -17.20 6.63 8.36
C VAL A 124 -18.04 6.88 9.64
N PRO A 125 -18.12 8.10 10.20
CA PRO A 125 -18.89 8.34 11.43
C PRO A 125 -20.38 8.03 11.27
N PHE A 126 -20.96 8.37 10.11
CA PHE A 126 -22.36 8.12 9.81
C PHE A 126 -22.66 6.63 9.63
N ILE A 127 -21.72 5.87 9.08
CA ILE A 127 -21.87 4.42 8.83
C ILE A 127 -21.65 3.61 10.11
N ILE A 128 -20.78 4.09 11.01
CA ILE A 128 -20.46 3.46 12.30
C ILE A 128 -21.53 3.75 13.35
N ALA A 129 -22.00 5.00 13.47
CA ALA A 129 -22.99 5.39 14.49
C ALA A 129 -24.33 4.66 14.33
N ASN A 130 -24.64 4.19 13.12
CA ASN A 130 -25.96 3.69 12.76
C ASN A 130 -26.06 2.15 12.75
N ASN A 131 -25.10 1.40 13.31
CA ASN A 131 -25.02 -0.05 13.02
C ASN A 131 -24.59 -1.02 14.13
N LYS A 132 -25.19 -2.21 14.07
CA LYS A 132 -24.95 -3.41 14.90
C LYS A 132 -23.93 -4.41 14.32
N GLY A 133 -23.28 -4.07 13.19
CA GLY A 133 -22.26 -4.92 12.56
C GLY A 133 -20.87 -4.76 13.18
N TYR A 134 -19.94 -5.64 12.82
CA TYR A 134 -18.57 -5.60 13.34
C TYR A 134 -17.78 -4.41 12.75
N LEU A 135 -17.34 -3.49 13.61
CA LEU A 135 -16.64 -2.25 13.22
C LEU A 135 -15.43 -2.48 12.30
N VAL A 136 -14.68 -3.56 12.54
CA VAL A 136 -13.49 -3.91 11.76
C VAL A 136 -13.84 -4.21 10.29
N PHE A 137 -14.92 -4.96 10.05
CA PHE A 137 -15.33 -5.31 8.68
C PHE A 137 -15.83 -4.08 7.92
N LYS A 138 -16.53 -3.15 8.59
CA LYS A 138 -16.94 -1.87 7.99
C LYS A 138 -15.75 -0.99 7.65
N ALA A 139 -14.76 -0.90 8.55
CA ALA A 139 -13.56 -0.12 8.29
C ALA A 139 -12.78 -0.68 7.10
N LEU A 140 -12.69 -2.01 6.99
CA LEU A 140 -12.04 -2.68 5.85
C LEU A 140 -12.81 -2.47 4.54
N ASP A 141 -14.15 -2.58 4.55
CA ASP A 141 -14.99 -2.30 3.38
C ASP A 141 -14.77 -0.86 2.84
N LEU A 142 -14.69 0.13 3.73
CA LEU A 142 -14.43 1.53 3.36
C LEU A 142 -12.97 1.83 3.00
N ALA A 143 -12.03 0.93 3.30
CA ALA A 143 -10.60 1.15 3.09
C ALA A 143 -10.16 1.04 1.63
N PHE A 144 -11.00 0.52 0.71
CA PHE A 144 -10.62 0.28 -0.67
C PHE A 144 -10.11 1.56 -1.38
N ALA A 145 -10.92 2.63 -1.39
CA ALA A 145 -10.56 3.86 -2.09
C ALA A 145 -9.31 4.56 -1.50
N PRO A 146 -9.17 4.72 -0.18
CA PRO A 146 -7.93 5.18 0.44
C PRO A 146 -6.71 4.32 0.09
N ALA A 147 -6.86 3.00 0.12
CA ALA A 147 -5.78 2.07 -0.21
C ALA A 147 -5.38 2.16 -1.69
N PHE A 148 -6.35 2.26 -2.59
CA PHE A 148 -6.08 2.40 -4.02
C PHE A 148 -5.44 3.75 -4.38
N ALA A 149 -5.89 4.84 -3.76
CA ALA A 149 -5.25 6.15 -3.90
C ALA A 149 -3.78 6.07 -3.45
N THR A 150 -3.55 5.51 -2.26
CA THR A 150 -2.21 5.32 -1.68
C THR A 150 -1.31 4.46 -2.58
N PHE A 151 -1.83 3.35 -3.09
CA PHE A 151 -1.15 2.49 -4.06
C PHE A 151 -0.65 3.28 -5.28
N LYS A 152 -1.54 4.07 -5.90
CA LYS A 152 -1.19 4.88 -7.08
C LYS A 152 -0.08 5.87 -6.83
N TYR A 153 -0.07 6.49 -5.65
CA TYR A 153 1.02 7.40 -5.28
C TYR A 153 2.32 6.64 -5.06
N PHE A 154 2.32 5.52 -4.32
CA PHE A 154 3.55 4.77 -4.07
C PHE A 154 4.20 4.22 -5.35
N ILE A 155 3.42 3.71 -6.32
CA ILE A 155 3.98 3.26 -7.61
C ILE A 155 4.46 4.41 -8.51
N SER A 156 4.09 5.64 -8.19
CA SER A 156 4.51 6.85 -8.92
C SER A 156 5.71 7.55 -8.30
N VAL A 157 6.10 7.15 -7.08
CA VAL A 157 7.30 7.65 -6.41
C VAL A 157 8.53 7.00 -7.05
N ASP A 158 9.54 7.80 -7.37
CA ASP A 158 10.84 7.27 -7.79
C ASP A 158 11.51 6.55 -6.60
N PRO A 159 12.02 5.32 -6.81
CA PRO A 159 12.74 4.61 -5.76
C PRO A 159 13.97 5.42 -5.33
N PRO A 160 14.27 5.49 -4.02
CA PRO A 160 15.46 6.18 -3.54
C PRO A 160 16.72 5.52 -4.12
N SER A 161 17.76 6.32 -4.37
CA SER A 161 19.08 5.79 -4.76
C SER A 161 19.60 4.82 -3.70
N SER A 162 20.36 3.80 -4.13
CA SER A 162 20.87 2.70 -3.31
C SER A 162 21.76 3.21 -2.15
N GLY A 163 21.12 3.53 -1.03
CA GLY A 163 21.76 3.89 0.24
C GLY A 163 21.68 2.74 1.24
N LYS A 164 22.65 2.64 2.15
CA LYS A 164 22.58 1.69 3.26
C LYS A 164 21.39 2.05 4.17
N SER A 165 20.57 1.07 4.54
CA SER A 165 19.48 1.28 5.50
C SER A 165 20.00 1.32 6.94
N LYS A 166 19.36 2.10 7.81
CA LYS A 166 19.71 2.20 9.22
C LYS A 166 19.55 0.88 9.96
N ILE A 167 18.52 0.08 9.65
CA ILE A 167 18.37 -1.26 10.25
C ILE A 167 19.55 -2.16 9.85
N ARG A 168 20.04 -2.07 8.61
CA ARG A 168 21.24 -2.83 8.21
C ARG A 168 22.48 -2.36 8.96
N GLU A 169 22.68 -1.04 9.11
CA GLU A 169 23.77 -0.49 9.93
C GLU A 169 23.66 -0.95 11.39
N TRP A 170 22.46 -0.99 11.94
CA TRP A 170 22.21 -1.48 13.29
C TRP A 170 22.54 -2.97 13.40
N CYS A 171 22.05 -3.82 12.50
CA CYS A 171 22.39 -5.25 12.46
C CYS A 171 23.90 -5.49 12.33
N GLU A 172 24.58 -4.71 11.48
CA GLU A 172 26.05 -4.76 11.34
C GLU A 172 26.75 -4.33 12.64
N SER A 173 26.27 -3.26 13.30
CA SER A 173 26.81 -2.79 14.58
C SER A 173 26.58 -3.78 15.73
N PHE A 174 25.40 -4.40 15.81
CA PHE A 174 25.10 -5.44 16.78
C PHE A 174 25.94 -6.70 16.51
N SER A 175 26.04 -7.15 15.26
CA SER A 175 26.91 -8.28 14.89
C SER A 175 28.37 -8.02 15.24
N ALA A 176 28.88 -6.80 15.00
CA ALA A 176 30.23 -6.41 15.37
C ALA A 176 30.40 -6.36 16.91
N GLY A 177 29.39 -5.89 17.64
CA GLY A 177 29.35 -5.92 19.11
C GLY A 177 29.40 -7.34 19.66
N PHE A 178 28.60 -8.26 19.10
CA PHE A 178 28.61 -9.67 19.49
C PHE A 178 29.92 -10.38 19.14
N ARG A 179 30.59 -10.04 18.02
CA ARG A 179 31.93 -10.56 17.71
C ARG A 179 33.00 -10.09 18.70
N LYS A 180 32.87 -8.89 19.25
CA LYS A 180 33.77 -8.40 20.33
C LYS A 180 33.50 -9.10 21.67
N LEU A 181 32.29 -9.62 21.87
CA LEU A 181 31.90 -10.38 23.06
C LEU A 181 32.16 -11.89 22.94
N ALA A 182 32.44 -12.38 21.73
CA ALA A 182 32.94 -13.75 21.56
C ALA A 182 34.29 -13.85 22.27
N PRO A 183 34.46 -14.74 23.26
CA PRO A 183 35.69 -14.81 24.03
C PRO A 183 36.86 -15.04 23.06
N MET A 184 37.90 -14.21 23.19
CA MET A 184 39.22 -14.56 22.68
C MET A 184 39.49 -15.98 23.17
N LYS A 185 39.50 -16.95 22.25
CA LYS A 185 39.98 -18.29 22.55
C LYS A 185 41.38 -18.09 23.13
N VAL A 186 41.50 -18.35 24.43
CA VAL A 186 42.78 -18.44 25.12
C VAL A 186 43.54 -19.53 24.40
N ASN A 187 44.61 -19.15 23.69
CA ASN A 187 45.53 -20.08 23.08
C ASN A 187 46.11 -20.96 24.19
N SER A 188 45.70 -22.22 24.21
CA SER A 188 46.42 -23.32 24.88
C SER A 188 47.23 -24.07 23.86
#